data_AF-A0A525D9T1-F1
#
_entry.id   AF-A0A525D9T1-F1
#
_cell.length_a   1.000
_cell.length_b   1.000
_cell.length_c   1.000
_cell.angle_alpha   90.00
_cell.angle_beta   90.00
_cell.angle_gamma   90.00
#
_symmetry.space_group_name_H-M   'P 1'
#
loop_
_entity.id
_entity.type
_entity.pdbx_description
1 polymer ?
#
loop_
_entity_poly.entity_id
_entity_poly.type
_entity_poly.pdbx_seq_one_letter_code
_entity_poly.pdbx_strand_id
1 'polypeptide(L)'
;MKQATRFIVHKGWQILLADIGLSPARVLALAGLPADSFTSDGMKISPVEYFNLWQAIEELAGSEDLPIKFGQAISVEMFDPPIFASLCSENLNQALQRLALFKRLIGPMILDLDITRKKTSITIECYGHDGNLPLSVGALELVFFTALSRIGTRKKIVPIKLELPELPISLAPYDDYFG
;
A
#
# COMPACT_ATOMS: atom_id res chain seq x y z
N MET A 1 1.65 22.18 -2.88
CA MET A 1 2.97 21.50 -2.96
C MET A 1 3.06 20.73 -4.28
N LYS A 2 4.26 20.50 -4.83
CA LYS A 2 4.46 19.78 -6.10
C LYS A 2 4.28 18.26 -5.90
N GLN A 3 3.48 17.61 -6.75
CA GLN A 3 3.27 16.15 -6.77
C GLN A 3 4.50 15.42 -7.35
N ALA A 4 4.74 14.19 -6.90
CA ALA A 4 5.78 13.34 -7.48
C ALA A 4 5.26 12.74 -8.80
N THR A 5 6.13 12.63 -9.80
CA THR A 5 5.74 12.13 -11.13
C THR A 5 6.39 10.79 -11.48
N ARG A 6 7.22 10.25 -10.58
CA ARG A 6 7.96 9.00 -10.75
C ARG A 6 8.11 8.28 -9.41
N PHE A 7 7.86 6.98 -9.40
CA PHE A 7 7.95 6.10 -8.22
C PHE A 7 8.85 4.92 -8.54
N ILE A 8 9.58 4.44 -7.52
CA ILE A 8 10.52 3.33 -7.69
C ILE A 8 9.82 2.01 -7.36
N VAL A 9 9.87 1.08 -8.31
CA VAL A 9 9.51 -0.32 -8.06
C VAL A 9 10.80 -1.10 -7.84
N HIS A 10 11.17 -1.32 -6.59
CA HIS A 10 12.41 -2.00 -6.21
C HIS A 10 12.27 -3.52 -6.24
N LYS A 11 13.41 -4.22 -6.18
CA LYS A 11 13.52 -5.70 -6.15
C LYS A 11 12.62 -6.41 -5.12
N GLY A 12 12.26 -5.73 -4.04
CA GLY A 12 11.38 -6.29 -3.00
C GLY A 12 9.98 -6.63 -3.50
N TRP A 13 9.49 -5.94 -4.54
CA TRP A 13 8.22 -6.29 -5.19
C TRP A 13 8.23 -7.69 -5.80
N GLN A 14 9.37 -8.14 -6.32
CA GLN A 14 9.48 -9.48 -6.88
C GLN A 14 9.29 -10.56 -5.80
N ILE A 15 9.87 -10.34 -4.62
CA ILE A 15 9.76 -11.24 -3.47
C ILE A 15 8.33 -11.23 -2.96
N LEU A 16 7.77 -10.04 -2.74
CA LEU A 16 6.40 -9.86 -2.26
C LEU A 16 5.36 -10.54 -3.16
N LEU A 17 5.47 -10.33 -4.48
CA LEU A 17 4.57 -10.96 -5.45
C LEU A 17 4.70 -12.49 -5.41
N ALA A 18 5.92 -13.03 -5.29
CA ALA A 18 6.14 -14.46 -5.17
C ALA A 18 5.54 -15.04 -3.87
N ASP A 19 5.70 -14.34 -2.73
CA ASP A 19 5.21 -14.78 -1.42
C ASP A 19 3.67 -14.90 -1.37
N ILE A 20 2.98 -14.07 -2.15
CA ILE A 20 1.51 -14.14 -2.29
C ILE A 20 1.05 -15.01 -3.47
N GLY A 21 1.97 -15.73 -4.12
CA GLY A 21 1.67 -16.71 -5.17
C GLY A 21 1.50 -16.14 -6.59
N LEU A 22 1.91 -14.88 -6.81
CA LEU A 22 1.87 -14.23 -8.13
C LEU A 22 3.20 -14.36 -8.87
N SER A 23 3.12 -14.54 -10.18
CA SER A 23 4.31 -14.51 -11.05
C SER A 23 4.70 -13.05 -11.36
N PRO A 24 5.87 -12.57 -10.90
CA PRO A 24 6.30 -11.19 -11.16
C PRO A 24 6.39 -10.89 -12.66
N ALA A 25 6.81 -11.86 -13.47
CA ALA A 25 6.88 -11.73 -14.92
C ALA A 25 5.49 -11.57 -15.58
N ARG A 26 4.49 -12.34 -15.13
CA ARG A 26 3.11 -12.19 -15.63
C ARG A 26 2.50 -10.85 -15.23
N VAL A 27 2.77 -10.40 -14.00
CA VAL A 27 2.33 -9.08 -13.51
C VAL A 27 2.91 -7.96 -14.38
N LEU A 28 4.21 -7.96 -14.64
CA LEU A 28 4.85 -6.95 -15.50
C LEU A 28 4.30 -6.97 -16.93
N ALA A 29 4.14 -8.18 -17.51
CA ALA A 29 3.60 -8.32 -18.85
C ALA A 29 2.17 -7.77 -18.98
N LEU A 30 1.30 -8.07 -18.01
CA LEU A 30 -0.07 -7.58 -17.99
C LEU A 30 -0.13 -6.06 -17.71
N ALA A 31 0.77 -5.55 -16.87
CA ALA A 31 0.90 -4.12 -16.59
C ALA A 31 1.49 -3.30 -17.76
N GLY A 32 1.97 -3.95 -18.82
CA GLY A 32 2.66 -3.29 -19.93
C GLY A 32 4.06 -2.78 -19.56
N LEU A 33 4.69 -3.36 -18.53
CA LEU A 33 6.00 -2.97 -18.04
C LEU A 33 7.11 -3.88 -18.58
N PRO A 34 8.34 -3.37 -18.78
CA PRO A 34 9.50 -4.17 -19.16
C PRO A 34 9.75 -5.38 -18.25
N ALA A 35 10.20 -6.50 -18.80
CA ALA A 35 10.43 -7.73 -18.02
C ALA A 35 11.54 -7.59 -16.95
N ASP A 36 12.42 -6.60 -17.09
CA ASP A 36 13.53 -6.30 -16.19
C ASP A 36 13.21 -5.19 -15.17
N SER A 37 11.96 -4.71 -15.11
CA SER A 37 11.52 -3.61 -14.22
C SER A 37 11.86 -3.81 -12.75
N PHE A 38 11.83 -5.05 -12.25
CA PHE A 38 12.17 -5.36 -10.86
C PHE A 38 13.68 -5.56 -10.62
N THR A 39 14.51 -5.69 -11.66
CA THR A 39 15.91 -6.17 -11.56
C THR A 39 16.97 -5.06 -11.66
N SER A 40 16.62 -3.93 -12.25
CA SER A 40 17.42 -2.71 -12.29
C SER A 40 17.42 -2.01 -10.91
N ASP A 41 18.21 -0.94 -10.69
CA ASP A 41 18.28 -0.16 -9.43
C ASP A 41 16.97 0.59 -9.07
N GLY A 42 15.83 0.01 -9.43
CA GLY A 42 14.49 0.56 -9.30
C GLY A 42 14.05 1.22 -10.60
N MET A 43 13.14 0.57 -11.35
CA MET A 43 12.47 1.23 -12.47
C MET A 43 11.58 2.36 -11.94
N LYS A 44 11.70 3.53 -12.58
CA LYS A 44 10.87 4.70 -12.28
C LYS A 44 9.60 4.70 -13.11
N ILE A 45 8.49 4.32 -12.50
CA ILE A 45 7.18 4.31 -13.14
C ILE A 45 6.40 5.59 -12.85
N SER A 46 5.58 6.01 -13.80
CA SER A 46 4.62 7.12 -13.68
C SER A 46 3.41 6.73 -12.81
N PRO A 47 2.58 7.68 -12.37
CA PRO A 47 1.32 7.36 -11.67
C PRO A 47 0.42 6.38 -12.44
N VAL A 48 0.27 6.57 -13.75
CA VAL A 48 -0.54 5.68 -14.60
C VAL A 48 0.04 4.26 -14.61
N GLU A 49 1.35 4.13 -14.82
CA GLU A 49 2.03 2.83 -14.78
C GLU A 49 1.93 2.16 -13.39
N TYR A 50 1.90 2.94 -12.30
CA TYR A 50 1.70 2.44 -10.94
C TYR A 50 0.32 1.82 -10.76
N PHE A 51 -0.74 2.48 -11.25
CA PHE A 51 -2.09 1.91 -11.17
C PHE A 51 -2.31 0.76 -12.16
N ASN A 52 -1.69 0.77 -13.33
CA ASN A 52 -1.69 -0.37 -14.24
C ASN A 52 -1.02 -1.60 -13.59
N LEU A 53 0.06 -1.40 -12.86
CA LEU A 53 0.71 -2.47 -12.09
C LEU A 53 -0.26 -3.06 -11.04
N TRP A 54 -0.95 -2.22 -10.28
CA TRP A 54 -1.94 -2.67 -9.30
C TRP A 54 -3.12 -3.39 -9.94
N GLN A 55 -3.62 -2.89 -11.07
CA GLN A 55 -4.70 -3.54 -11.81
C GLN A 55 -4.27 -4.93 -12.30
N ALA A 56 -3.04 -5.08 -12.80
CA ALA A 56 -2.51 -6.37 -13.20
C ALA A 56 -2.39 -7.36 -12.03
N ILE A 57 -2.01 -6.87 -10.85
CA ILE A 57 -1.95 -7.68 -9.62
C ILE A 57 -3.34 -8.14 -9.21
N GLU A 58 -4.32 -7.24 -9.22
CA GLU A 58 -5.72 -7.53 -8.89
C GLU A 58 -6.32 -8.58 -9.83
N GLU A 59 -6.12 -8.42 -11.13
CA GLU A 59 -6.61 -9.34 -12.15
C GLU A 59 -5.98 -10.74 -12.02
N LEU A 60 -4.66 -10.81 -11.79
CA LEU A 60 -3.96 -12.09 -11.68
C LEU A 60 -4.21 -12.81 -10.35
N ALA A 61 -4.45 -12.06 -9.27
CA ALA A 61 -4.78 -12.66 -7.98
C ALA A 61 -6.16 -13.30 -8.00
N GLY A 62 -7.14 -12.63 -8.63
CA GLY A 62 -8.51 -13.12 -8.73
C GLY A 62 -9.18 -13.40 -7.38
N SER A 63 -8.63 -12.85 -6.28
CA SER A 63 -9.05 -13.16 -4.92
C SER A 63 -9.31 -11.89 -4.11
N GLU A 64 -10.45 -11.86 -3.42
CA GLU A 64 -10.85 -10.72 -2.57
C GLU A 64 -9.97 -10.55 -1.32
N ASP A 65 -9.18 -11.57 -0.98
CA ASP A 65 -8.25 -11.56 0.15
C ASP A 65 -6.87 -10.98 -0.20
N LEU A 66 -6.65 -10.55 -1.46
CA LEU A 66 -5.39 -9.97 -1.92
C LEU A 66 -4.88 -8.86 -0.99
N PRO A 67 -5.68 -7.85 -0.58
CA PRO A 67 -5.24 -6.82 0.36
C PRO A 67 -4.72 -7.38 1.68
N ILE A 68 -5.41 -8.39 2.24
CA ILE A 68 -5.05 -9.03 3.50
C ILE A 68 -3.76 -9.83 3.35
N LYS A 69 -3.63 -10.63 2.28
CA LYS A 69 -2.40 -11.38 1.97
C LYS A 69 -1.20 -10.47 1.81
N PHE A 70 -1.34 -9.39 1.03
CA PHE A 70 -0.32 -8.35 0.93
C PHE A 70 0.02 -7.79 2.31
N GLY A 71 -1.00 -7.42 3.09
CA GLY A 71 -0.86 -6.92 4.44
C GLY A 71 -0.07 -7.80 5.39
N GLN A 72 -0.33 -9.11 5.32
CA GLN A 72 0.36 -10.12 6.11
C GLN A 72 1.78 -10.37 5.63
N ALA A 73 2.03 -10.21 4.34
CA ALA A 73 3.37 -10.23 3.75
C ALA A 73 4.15 -8.93 4.00
N ILE A 74 3.52 -7.87 4.55
CA ILE A 74 4.25 -6.68 5.01
C ILE A 74 5.15 -7.05 6.18
N SER A 75 6.43 -7.21 5.88
CA SER A 75 7.49 -7.29 6.87
C SER A 75 8.28 -5.98 6.89
N VAL A 76 8.94 -5.70 8.01
CA VAL A 76 9.92 -4.61 8.12
C VAL A 76 11.11 -4.77 7.15
N GLU A 77 11.26 -5.97 6.60
CA GLU A 77 12.30 -6.35 5.64
C GLU A 77 11.95 -5.94 4.21
N MET A 78 10.77 -5.36 3.96
CA MET A 78 10.36 -4.95 2.61
C MET A 78 11.12 -3.71 2.06
N PHE A 79 12.19 -3.27 2.73
CA PHE A 79 13.18 -2.27 2.28
C PHE A 79 12.64 -0.97 1.66
N ASP A 80 11.51 -0.46 2.16
CA ASP A 80 11.05 0.87 1.78
C ASP A 80 11.53 1.92 2.82
N PRO A 81 12.42 2.87 2.45
CA PRO A 81 12.99 3.81 3.41
C PRO A 81 11.94 4.69 4.12
N PRO A 82 10.88 5.20 3.43
CA PRO A 82 9.76 5.88 4.09
C PRO A 82 9.05 5.03 5.17
N ILE A 83 8.75 3.76 4.88
CA ILE A 83 8.12 2.86 5.85
C ILE A 83 9.06 2.64 7.04
N PHE A 84 10.33 2.33 6.80
CA PHE A 84 11.32 2.13 7.86
C PHE A 84 11.47 3.38 8.75
N ALA A 85 11.57 4.56 8.14
CA ALA A 85 11.69 5.82 8.87
C ALA A 85 10.47 6.10 9.77
N SER A 86 9.27 5.67 9.35
CA SER A 86 8.06 5.77 10.18
C SER A 86 8.12 4.87 11.41
N LEU A 87 8.71 3.67 11.30
CA LEU A 87 8.88 2.74 12.41
C LEU A 87 9.93 3.20 13.43
N CYS A 88 10.84 4.08 13.03
CA CYS A 88 11.79 4.74 13.93
C CYS A 88 11.21 5.95 14.68
N SER A 89 9.92 6.26 14.52
CA SER A 89 9.27 7.33 15.25
C SER A 89 8.96 6.95 16.70
N GLU A 90 8.93 7.94 17.59
CA GLU A 90 8.71 7.73 19.02
C GLU A 90 7.30 7.19 19.33
N ASN A 91 6.31 7.54 18.51
CA ASN A 91 4.93 7.10 18.65
C ASN A 91 4.21 7.05 17.30
N LEU A 92 3.01 6.45 17.28
CA LEU A 92 2.23 6.24 16.07
C LEU A 92 1.87 7.56 15.36
N ASN A 93 1.53 8.63 16.09
CA ASN A 93 1.19 9.91 15.47
C ASN A 93 2.39 10.52 14.74
N GLN A 94 3.58 10.48 15.35
CA GLN A 94 4.81 10.90 14.68
C GLN A 94 5.17 9.99 13.49
N ALA A 95 4.91 8.67 13.58
CA ALA A 95 5.09 7.73 12.48
C ALA A 95 4.19 8.11 11.28
N LEU A 96 2.92 8.36 11.53
CA LEU A 96 1.94 8.75 10.50
C LEU A 96 2.30 10.10 9.87
N GLN A 97 2.66 11.11 10.67
CA GLN A 97 3.11 12.41 10.14
C GLN A 97 4.34 12.28 9.26
N ARG A 98 5.32 11.47 9.67
CA ARG A 98 6.50 11.19 8.86
C ARG A 98 6.14 10.45 7.57
N LEU A 99 5.24 9.47 7.66
CA LEU A 99 4.79 8.75 6.48
C LEU A 99 3.99 9.65 5.54
N ALA A 100 3.16 10.57 6.03
CA ALA A 100 2.45 11.55 5.20
C ALA A 100 3.39 12.45 4.40
N LEU A 101 4.55 12.81 4.97
CA LEU A 101 5.59 13.55 4.24
C LEU A 101 6.18 12.72 3.10
N PHE A 102 6.46 11.43 3.36
CA PHE A 102 7.21 10.56 2.48
C PHE A 102 6.38 9.61 1.61
N LYS A 103 5.06 9.50 1.81
CA LYS A 103 4.16 8.60 1.06
C LYS A 103 4.23 8.87 -0.44
N ARG A 104 4.46 10.13 -0.82
CA ARG A 104 4.73 10.56 -2.20
C ARG A 104 5.94 9.89 -2.88
N LEU A 105 6.83 9.26 -2.10
CA LEU A 105 8.01 8.57 -2.62
C LEU A 105 7.71 7.11 -2.99
N ILE A 106 6.61 6.55 -2.47
CA ILE A 106 6.29 5.12 -2.54
C ILE A 106 5.02 4.84 -3.31
N GLY A 107 4.27 5.89 -3.65
CA GLY A 107 3.13 5.81 -4.56
C GLY A 107 2.50 7.18 -4.85
N PRO A 108 1.63 7.25 -5.87
CA PRO A 108 0.87 8.43 -6.25
C PRO A 108 -0.28 8.71 -5.27
N MET A 109 0.07 8.85 -3.98
CA MET A 109 -0.87 9.01 -2.88
C MET A 109 -0.49 10.20 -1.99
N ILE A 110 -1.51 10.82 -1.41
CA ILE A 110 -1.42 11.91 -0.43
C ILE A 110 -2.16 11.44 0.82
N LEU A 111 -1.55 11.67 1.99
CA LEU A 111 -2.18 11.41 3.28
C LEU A 111 -2.57 12.75 3.89
N ASP A 112 -3.85 12.90 4.22
CA ASP A 112 -4.33 13.95 5.10
C ASP A 112 -4.58 13.38 6.49
N LEU A 113 -4.08 14.08 7.51
CA LEU A 113 -4.07 13.60 8.90
C LEU A 113 -4.83 14.57 9.80
N ASP A 114 -5.86 14.04 10.46
CA ASP A 114 -6.56 14.74 11.54
C ASP A 114 -6.23 14.06 12.88
N ILE A 115 -5.37 14.71 13.67
CA ILE A 115 -4.92 14.19 14.97
C ILE A 115 -5.60 15.00 16.08
N THR A 116 -6.46 14.32 16.83
CA THR A 116 -7.15 14.89 17.99
C THR A 116 -6.76 14.14 19.27
N ARG A 117 -7.21 14.65 20.43
CA ARG A 117 -7.05 13.93 21.71
C ARG A 117 -7.83 12.61 21.78
N LYS A 118 -8.88 12.44 20.96
CA LYS A 118 -9.79 11.28 21.02
C LYS A 118 -9.45 10.22 19.97
N LYS A 119 -9.02 10.65 18.78
CA LYS A 119 -8.72 9.78 17.64
C LYS A 119 -7.72 10.43 16.71
N THR A 120 -7.06 9.59 15.93
CA THR A 120 -6.28 9.98 14.74
C THR A 120 -7.01 9.43 13.51
N SER A 121 -7.27 10.28 12.52
CA SER A 121 -7.90 9.91 11.24
C SER A 121 -6.88 10.09 10.11
N ILE A 122 -6.90 9.18 9.14
CA ILE A 122 -6.06 9.20 7.95
C ILE A 122 -6.99 9.17 6.75
N THR A 123 -6.91 10.17 5.88
CA THR A 123 -7.58 10.18 4.57
C THR A 123 -6.53 9.97 3.49
N ILE A 124 -6.82 9.09 2.53
CA ILE A 124 -5.89 8.70 1.47
C ILE A 124 -6.46 9.14 0.14
N GLU A 125 -5.75 10.03 -0.52
CA GLU A 125 -6.10 10.53 -1.85
C GLU A 125 -5.09 10.02 -2.87
N CYS A 126 -5.57 9.49 -3.99
CA CYS A 126 -4.74 9.09 -5.12
C CYS A 126 -4.78 10.17 -6.22
N TYR A 127 -3.71 10.29 -7.00
CA TYR A 127 -3.64 11.24 -8.11
C TYR A 127 -2.97 10.64 -9.36
N GLY A 128 -3.15 11.28 -10.51
CA GLY A 128 -2.50 10.84 -11.75
C GLY A 128 -3.12 9.59 -12.35
N HIS A 129 -4.40 9.35 -12.07
CA HIS A 129 -5.23 8.31 -12.69
C HIS A 129 -6.56 8.93 -13.12
N ASP A 130 -6.95 8.69 -14.37
CA ASP A 130 -8.19 9.22 -14.95
C ASP A 130 -9.35 8.20 -14.93
N GLY A 131 -9.13 7.02 -14.32
CA GLY A 131 -10.13 5.94 -14.21
C GLY A 131 -10.53 5.59 -12.77
N ASN A 132 -11.27 4.49 -12.61
CA ASN A 132 -11.52 3.93 -11.29
C ASN A 132 -10.22 3.35 -10.73
N LEU A 133 -9.89 3.70 -9.49
CA LEU A 133 -8.79 3.07 -8.76
C LEU A 133 -9.11 1.58 -8.57
N PRO A 134 -8.13 0.68 -8.69
CA PRO A 134 -8.33 -0.73 -8.32
C PRO A 134 -8.88 -0.83 -6.90
N LEU A 135 -9.92 -1.63 -6.68
CA LEU A 135 -10.58 -1.75 -5.37
C LEU A 135 -9.61 -2.25 -4.30
N SER A 136 -8.73 -3.15 -4.71
CA SER A 136 -7.64 -3.70 -3.90
C SER A 136 -6.70 -2.62 -3.35
N VAL A 137 -6.47 -1.51 -4.05
CA VAL A 137 -5.56 -0.44 -3.57
C VAL A 137 -6.12 0.24 -2.33
N GLY A 138 -7.41 0.61 -2.34
CA GLY A 138 -8.05 1.22 -1.18
C GLY A 138 -8.05 0.28 0.03
N ALA A 139 -8.50 -0.96 -0.17
CA ALA A 139 -8.53 -1.96 0.88
C ALA A 139 -7.13 -2.29 1.41
N LEU A 140 -6.13 -2.35 0.53
CA LEU A 140 -4.75 -2.60 0.90
C LEU A 140 -4.20 -1.49 1.80
N GLU A 141 -4.47 -0.23 1.49
CA GLU A 141 -3.96 0.85 2.33
C GLU A 141 -4.55 0.79 3.75
N LEU A 142 -5.84 0.44 3.89
CA LEU A 142 -6.45 0.21 5.21
C LEU A 142 -5.75 -0.93 5.98
N VAL A 143 -5.48 -2.03 5.29
CA VAL A 143 -4.74 -3.18 5.82
C VAL A 143 -3.31 -2.77 6.21
N PHE A 144 -2.62 -2.02 5.35
CA PHE A 144 -1.25 -1.54 5.51
C PHE A 144 -1.11 -0.65 6.75
N PHE A 145 -1.95 0.37 6.92
CA PHE A 145 -1.87 1.25 8.09
C PHE A 145 -2.17 0.50 9.39
N THR A 146 -3.09 -0.46 9.34
CA THR A 146 -3.38 -1.32 10.49
C THR A 146 -2.18 -2.21 10.82
N ALA A 147 -1.60 -2.87 9.82
CA ALA A 147 -0.40 -3.71 9.97
C ALA A 147 0.77 -2.91 10.53
N LEU A 148 1.09 -1.77 9.92
CA LEU A 148 2.16 -0.87 10.35
C LEU A 148 1.97 -0.42 11.81
N SER A 149 0.75 -0.06 12.19
CA SER A 149 0.42 0.33 13.56
C SER A 149 0.65 -0.82 14.54
N ARG A 150 0.23 -2.04 14.19
CA ARG A 150 0.44 -3.24 15.01
C ARG A 150 1.93 -3.59 15.13
N ILE A 151 2.68 -3.52 14.04
CA ILE A 151 4.14 -3.77 14.00
C ILE A 151 4.87 -2.75 14.89
N GLY A 152 4.66 -1.45 14.65
CA GLY A 152 5.37 -0.39 15.36
C GLY A 152 5.04 -0.31 16.86
N THR A 153 3.80 -0.61 17.23
CA THR A 153 3.37 -0.53 18.64
C THR A 153 3.45 -1.86 19.39
N ARG A 154 3.57 -2.99 18.68
CA ARG A 154 3.40 -4.35 19.19
C ARG A 154 2.09 -4.57 19.96
N LYS A 155 1.03 -3.85 19.58
CA LYS A 155 -0.30 -3.97 20.17
C LYS A 155 -1.31 -4.40 19.12
N LYS A 156 -2.37 -5.09 19.55
CA LYS A 156 -3.56 -5.34 18.71
C LYS A 156 -4.31 -4.03 18.54
N ILE A 157 -3.95 -3.25 17.53
CA ILE A 157 -4.68 -2.05 17.12
C ILE A 157 -5.90 -2.48 16.30
N VAL A 158 -7.07 -2.03 16.73
CA VAL A 158 -8.36 -2.18 16.04
C VAL A 158 -8.80 -0.78 15.59
N PRO A 159 -8.97 -0.53 14.28
CA PRO A 159 -9.47 0.74 13.78
C PRO A 159 -10.87 1.06 14.32
N ILE A 160 -11.13 2.33 14.67
CA ILE A 160 -12.46 2.77 15.16
C ILE A 160 -13.48 2.80 14.00
N LYS A 161 -13.02 3.16 12.81
CA LYS A 161 -13.83 3.28 11.60
C LYS A 161 -12.94 3.05 10.39
N LEU A 162 -13.47 2.35 9.40
CA LEU A 162 -12.87 2.12 8.09
C LEU A 162 -13.86 2.54 7.02
N GLU A 163 -13.37 3.18 5.96
CA GLU A 163 -14.19 3.66 4.85
C GLU A 163 -13.50 3.34 3.53
N LEU A 164 -14.28 2.85 2.57
CA LEU A 164 -13.86 2.64 1.19
C LEU A 164 -14.89 3.28 0.26
N PRO A 165 -14.49 3.77 -0.93
CA PRO A 165 -15.44 4.23 -1.94
C PRO A 165 -16.42 3.14 -2.36
N GLU A 166 -15.94 1.90 -2.41
CA GLU A 166 -16.72 0.70 -2.69
C GLU A 166 -16.23 -0.44 -1.79
N LEU A 167 -17.18 -1.16 -1.19
CA LEU A 167 -16.88 -2.24 -0.25
C LEU A 167 -16.61 -3.56 -0.99
N PRO A 168 -15.73 -4.43 -0.47
CA PRO A 168 -15.60 -5.81 -0.93
C PRO A 168 -16.94 -6.55 -0.86
N ILE A 169 -17.13 -7.53 -1.75
CA ILE A 169 -18.34 -8.37 -1.76
C ILE A 169 -18.45 -9.15 -0.45
N SER A 170 -17.33 -9.71 0.03
CA SER A 170 -17.25 -10.40 1.32
C SER A 170 -16.50 -9.57 2.36
N LEU A 171 -17.22 -9.11 3.39
CA LEU A 171 -16.63 -8.37 4.52
C LEU A 171 -16.02 -9.26 5.61
N ALA A 172 -16.47 -10.52 5.74
CA ALA A 172 -16.06 -11.39 6.85
C ALA A 172 -14.52 -11.53 7.03
N PRO A 173 -13.71 -11.70 5.95
CA PRO A 173 -12.26 -11.74 6.10
C PRO A 173 -11.66 -10.43 6.63
N TYR A 174 -12.26 -9.30 6.27
CA TYR A 174 -11.82 -7.98 6.71
C TYR A 174 -12.22 -7.74 8.17
N ASP A 175 -13.44 -8.11 8.57
CA ASP A 175 -13.89 -8.05 9.96
C ASP A 175 -12.96 -8.88 10.87
N ASP A 176 -12.63 -10.11 10.46
CA ASP A 176 -11.69 -10.97 11.19
C ASP A 176 -10.28 -10.35 11.29
N TYR A 177 -9.79 -9.74 10.19
CA TYR A 177 -8.46 -9.13 10.15
C TYR A 177 -8.36 -7.87 11.03
N PHE A 178 -9.35 -6.98 10.94
CA PHE A 178 -9.35 -5.70 11.65
C PHE A 178 -9.73 -5.85 13.13
N GLY A 179 -10.58 -6.83 13.44
CA GLY A 179 -11.06 -7.14 14.79
C GLY A 179 -12.13 -6.18 15.27
#